data_AF-A0A8W8P2M7-F1
#
_entry.id   AF-A0A8W8P2M7-F1
#
_cell.length_a   1.000
_cell.length_b   1.000
_cell.length_c   1.000
_cell.angle_alpha   90.00
_cell.angle_beta   90.00
_cell.angle_gamma   90.00
#
_symmetry.space_group_name_H-M   'P 1'
#
loop_
_entity.id
_entity.type
_entity.pdbx_description
1 polymer ?
#
loop_
_entity_poly.entity_id
_entity_poly.type
_entity_poly.pdbx_seq_one_letter_code
_entity_poly.pdbx_strand_id
1 'polypeptide(L)'
;MESVLLCSFLSVWISLGRAYDNLALNKSAWQQHPYNGCPIPGYYGEDCSLPCPQNCQESHCHIVDGSCLGCVPGYKGPTCNEKCLDQTYGLECQRNCGNCKNKEPCHHVNGNCLNGCASGFYGDTCNLVCKNNTFGSKCSFTCGNCLYPYGEQCHHETGQCQHGCDVGFHGDRCDQASSDPASPCQSSTALYVSVTIIVLSVLLNVFFIIRQLRKSLCTSTCLQQKIPDNVDKHFDGKNIELEKTTHVSKSKYDQAEDNAAYQELGEITKESPYNYLH
;
A
#
# COMPACT_ATOMS: atom_id res chain seq x y z
N MET A 1 -2.68 -40.93 122.78
CA MET A 1 -1.71 -40.88 121.66
C MET A 1 -2.32 -41.25 120.30
N GLU A 2 -3.65 -41.20 120.09
CA GLU A 2 -4.25 -41.46 118.77
C GLU A 2 -5.04 -40.27 118.16
N SER A 3 -5.26 -39.19 118.91
CA SER A 3 -6.18 -38.11 118.48
C SER A 3 -5.51 -36.86 117.88
N VAL A 4 -4.17 -36.79 117.81
CA VAL A 4 -3.45 -35.63 117.24
C VAL A 4 -2.94 -35.90 115.82
N LEU A 5 -2.77 -37.16 115.40
CA LEU A 5 -2.30 -37.48 114.05
C LEU A 5 -3.35 -37.18 112.97
N LEU A 6 -4.65 -37.32 113.25
CA LEU A 6 -5.69 -37.19 112.21
C LEU A 6 -5.92 -35.76 111.71
N CYS A 7 -5.62 -34.72 112.51
CA CYS A 7 -5.77 -33.32 112.07
C CYS A 7 -4.65 -32.86 111.12
N SER A 8 -3.48 -33.49 111.17
CA SER A 8 -2.34 -33.17 110.29
C SER A 8 -2.45 -33.82 108.92
N PHE A 9 -3.23 -34.90 108.78
CA PHE A 9 -3.45 -35.53 107.47
C PHE A 9 -4.56 -34.86 106.65
N LEU A 10 -5.63 -34.33 107.26
CA LEU A 10 -6.70 -33.62 106.54
C LEU A 10 -6.27 -32.24 106.00
N SER A 11 -5.36 -31.55 106.68
CA SER A 11 -4.81 -30.26 106.22
C SER A 11 -3.86 -30.42 105.03
N VAL A 12 -3.10 -31.52 104.96
CA VAL A 12 -2.24 -31.84 103.81
C VAL A 12 -3.08 -32.22 102.57
N TRP A 13 -4.21 -32.90 102.73
CA TRP A 13 -5.10 -33.23 101.61
C TRP A 13 -5.90 -32.04 101.06
N ILE A 14 -6.26 -31.04 101.89
CA ILE A 14 -6.90 -29.80 101.40
C ILE A 14 -5.88 -28.90 100.67
N SER A 15 -4.61 -28.91 101.10
CA SER A 15 -3.52 -28.20 100.41
C SER A 15 -3.07 -28.88 99.12
N LEU A 16 -3.14 -30.22 99.04
CA LEU A 16 -2.90 -30.95 97.80
C LEU A 16 -4.11 -30.92 96.86
N GLY A 17 -5.35 -30.86 97.36
CA GLY A 17 -6.55 -30.72 96.53
C GLY A 17 -6.68 -29.37 95.82
N ARG A 18 -6.06 -28.30 96.32
CA ARG A 18 -6.00 -26.98 95.64
C ARG A 18 -4.80 -26.83 94.69
N ALA A 19 -3.96 -27.86 94.57
CA ALA A 19 -2.86 -27.88 93.60
C ALA A 19 -3.21 -28.64 92.31
N TYR A 20 -4.36 -29.33 92.25
CA TYR A 20 -4.78 -30.09 91.07
C TYR A 20 -5.82 -29.40 90.16
N ASP A 21 -6.23 -28.16 90.46
CA ASP A 21 -7.13 -27.37 89.59
C ASP A 21 -6.39 -26.40 88.65
N ASN A 22 -5.15 -26.71 88.25
CA ASN A 22 -4.44 -25.91 87.22
C ASN A 22 -3.76 -26.75 86.12
N LEU A 23 -4.06 -28.05 86.03
CA LEU A 23 -3.52 -28.92 84.98
C LEU A 23 -4.45 -29.02 83.75
N ALA A 24 -5.01 -27.89 83.31
CA ALA A 24 -5.69 -27.77 82.02
C ALA A 24 -5.36 -26.47 81.27
N LEU A 25 -4.27 -25.77 81.63
CA LEU A 25 -3.71 -24.68 80.83
C LEU A 25 -2.18 -24.81 80.67
N ASN A 26 -1.68 -26.04 80.56
CA ASN A 26 -0.40 -26.28 79.89
C ASN A 26 -0.65 -26.43 78.39
N LYS A 27 -0.98 -25.32 77.73
CA LYS A 27 -0.62 -25.14 76.33
C LYS A 27 0.52 -24.14 76.34
N SER A 28 1.71 -24.60 75.97
CA SER A 28 2.88 -23.74 75.78
C SER A 28 2.49 -22.49 74.99
N ALA A 29 2.95 -21.31 75.40
CA ALA A 29 2.67 -20.02 74.75
C ALA A 29 3.02 -19.95 73.25
N TRP A 30 3.66 -21.00 72.70
CA TRP A 30 3.84 -21.23 71.27
C TRP A 30 2.58 -21.73 70.53
N GLN A 31 1.49 -22.05 71.24
CA GLN A 31 0.24 -22.55 70.66
C GLN A 31 -0.85 -21.47 70.54
N GLN A 32 -0.57 -20.21 70.88
CA GLN A 32 -1.52 -19.09 70.73
C GLN A 32 -1.31 -18.33 69.40
N HIS A 33 -1.03 -19.08 68.32
CA HIS A 33 -0.74 -18.69 66.92
C HIS A 33 0.72 -18.26 66.66
N PRO A 34 1.39 -18.80 65.61
CA PRO A 34 1.07 -18.38 64.24
C PRO A 34 1.31 -19.50 63.21
N TYR A 35 0.26 -20.23 62.80
CA TYR A 35 0.32 -20.79 61.45
C TYR A 35 0.14 -19.60 60.50
N ASN A 36 1.24 -19.11 59.93
CA ASN A 36 1.24 -18.00 58.95
C ASN A 36 0.65 -18.43 57.60
N GLY A 37 -0.40 -19.26 57.60
CA GLY A 37 -0.93 -19.88 56.40
C GLY A 37 -2.01 -20.92 56.72
N CYS A 38 -2.89 -21.13 55.76
CA CYS A 38 -3.78 -22.27 55.76
C CYS A 38 -3.01 -23.58 55.63
N PRO A 39 -3.41 -24.66 56.32
CA PRO A 39 -2.73 -25.95 56.24
C PRO A 39 -2.87 -26.60 54.85
N ILE A 40 -3.86 -26.17 54.07
CA ILE A 40 -4.11 -26.59 52.70
C ILE A 40 -3.64 -25.48 51.75
N PRO A 41 -2.68 -25.75 50.84
CA PRO A 41 -2.26 -24.79 49.83
C PRO A 41 -3.40 -24.36 48.92
N GLY A 42 -3.42 -23.09 48.52
CA GLY A 42 -4.45 -22.56 47.63
C GLY A 42 -5.80 -22.29 48.31
N TYR A 43 -5.84 -22.21 49.64
CA TYR A 43 -7.02 -21.79 50.41
C TYR A 43 -6.70 -20.63 51.36
N TYR A 44 -7.69 -19.81 51.66
CA TYR A 44 -7.63 -18.63 52.52
C TYR A 44 -8.91 -18.46 53.35
N GLY A 45 -8.93 -17.43 54.21
CA GLY A 45 -10.01 -17.12 55.14
C GLY A 45 -9.76 -17.69 56.54
N GLU A 46 -10.55 -17.23 57.53
CA GLU A 46 -10.37 -17.61 58.94
C GLU A 46 -10.39 -19.14 59.17
N ASP A 47 -11.24 -19.84 58.42
CA ASP A 47 -11.41 -21.30 58.48
C ASP A 47 -10.79 -22.04 57.28
N CYS A 48 -9.96 -21.38 56.46
CA CYS A 48 -9.28 -22.00 55.31
C CYS A 48 -10.21 -22.76 54.34
N SER A 49 -11.42 -22.24 54.17
CA SER A 49 -12.48 -22.87 53.38
C SER A 49 -12.68 -22.21 52.01
N LEU A 50 -12.07 -21.05 51.78
CA LEU A 50 -12.19 -20.32 50.51
C LEU A 50 -10.99 -20.63 49.62
N PRO A 51 -11.19 -21.09 48.37
CA PRO A 51 -10.08 -21.31 47.45
C PRO A 51 -9.50 -19.97 46.97
N CYS A 52 -8.17 -19.90 46.85
CA CYS A 52 -7.49 -18.75 46.25
C CYS A 52 -8.02 -18.48 44.84
N PRO A 53 -8.05 -17.21 44.40
CA PRO A 53 -8.42 -16.89 43.03
C PRO A 53 -7.61 -17.67 42.00
N GLN A 54 -8.29 -18.16 40.96
CA GLN A 54 -7.73 -19.09 39.96
C GLN A 54 -6.47 -18.56 39.27
N ASN A 55 -6.43 -17.25 39.02
CA ASN A 55 -5.38 -16.61 38.23
C ASN A 55 -4.27 -15.98 39.09
N CYS A 56 -4.24 -16.25 40.40
CA CYS A 56 -3.07 -15.94 41.21
C CYS A 56 -1.88 -16.78 40.72
N GLN A 57 -0.70 -16.15 40.63
CA GLN A 57 0.53 -16.87 40.34
C GLN A 57 0.77 -17.95 41.41
N GLU A 58 1.06 -19.18 40.95
CA GLU A 58 1.33 -20.34 41.82
C GLU A 58 0.18 -20.67 42.82
N SER A 59 -1.03 -20.15 42.56
CA SER A 59 -2.17 -20.26 43.48
C SER A 59 -1.89 -19.72 44.90
N HIS A 60 -0.96 -18.78 45.01
CA HIS A 60 -0.66 -18.09 46.27
C HIS A 60 -1.49 -16.83 46.42
N CYS A 61 -2.28 -16.78 47.49
CA CYS A 61 -3.05 -15.60 47.87
C CYS A 61 -2.89 -15.30 49.36
N HIS A 62 -3.14 -14.05 49.74
CA HIS A 62 -3.05 -13.57 51.10
C HIS A 62 -4.11 -14.24 51.97
N ILE A 63 -3.69 -14.73 53.14
CA ILE A 63 -4.50 -15.60 54.01
C ILE A 63 -5.80 -14.95 54.51
N VAL A 64 -5.83 -13.61 54.63
CA VAL A 64 -6.98 -12.90 55.20
C VAL A 64 -7.98 -12.47 54.12
N ASP A 65 -7.50 -11.81 53.07
CA ASP A 65 -8.37 -11.14 52.08
C ASP A 65 -8.35 -11.80 50.70
N GLY A 66 -7.54 -12.84 50.49
CA GLY A 66 -7.46 -13.57 49.23
C GLY A 66 -6.78 -12.80 48.10
N SER A 67 -6.10 -11.69 48.40
CA SER A 67 -5.36 -10.93 47.39
C SER A 67 -4.14 -11.69 46.87
N CYS A 68 -3.89 -11.66 45.57
CA CYS A 68 -2.74 -12.31 44.94
C CYS A 68 -1.50 -11.42 45.03
N LEU A 69 -0.32 -12.01 45.24
CA LEU A 69 0.95 -11.27 45.16
C LEU A 69 1.30 -10.90 43.70
N GLY A 70 0.81 -11.67 42.73
CA GLY A 70 0.94 -11.42 41.31
C GLY A 70 -0.04 -12.28 40.51
N CYS A 71 -0.37 -11.82 39.30
CA CYS A 71 -1.28 -12.53 38.41
C CYS A 71 -0.55 -13.33 37.34
N VAL A 72 -1.19 -14.41 36.88
CA VAL A 72 -0.76 -15.06 35.63
C VAL A 72 -0.97 -14.10 34.43
N PRO A 73 -0.19 -14.23 33.34
CA PRO A 73 -0.30 -13.33 32.20
C PRO A 73 -1.73 -13.27 31.62
N GLY A 74 -2.17 -12.06 31.29
CA GLY A 74 -3.50 -11.79 30.75
C GLY A 74 -4.58 -11.46 31.78
N TYR A 75 -4.19 -11.35 33.05
CA TYR A 75 -5.05 -10.94 34.16
C TYR A 75 -4.34 -9.90 35.04
N LYS A 76 -5.14 -9.13 35.78
CA LYS A 76 -4.69 -8.09 36.71
C LYS A 76 -5.67 -7.93 37.87
N GLY A 77 -5.33 -6.99 38.76
CA GLY A 77 -6.16 -6.61 39.90
C GLY A 77 -5.83 -7.43 41.15
N PRO A 78 -6.33 -7.02 42.33
CA PRO A 78 -5.90 -7.60 43.60
C PRO A 78 -6.22 -9.09 43.72
N THR A 79 -7.21 -9.60 42.98
CA THR A 79 -7.60 -11.02 42.98
C THR A 79 -7.43 -11.68 41.62
N CYS A 80 -6.74 -11.04 40.67
CA CYS A 80 -6.49 -11.57 39.31
C CYS A 80 -7.75 -12.00 38.53
N ASN A 81 -8.90 -11.44 38.87
CA ASN A 81 -10.17 -11.72 38.20
C ASN A 81 -10.43 -10.79 37.01
N GLU A 82 -9.66 -9.72 36.88
CA GLU A 82 -9.79 -8.79 35.76
C GLU A 82 -8.92 -9.27 34.60
N LYS A 83 -9.56 -9.68 33.51
CA LYS A 83 -8.88 -9.94 32.25
C LYS A 83 -8.24 -8.65 31.72
N CYS A 84 -7.10 -8.72 31.02
CA CYS A 84 -6.63 -7.55 30.28
C CYS A 84 -7.68 -7.10 29.26
N LEU A 85 -8.13 -5.86 29.42
CA LEU A 85 -9.05 -5.16 28.54
C LEU A 85 -8.28 -4.05 27.79
N ASP A 86 -8.93 -3.40 26.82
CA ASP A 86 -8.46 -2.15 26.23
C ASP A 86 -7.08 -2.21 25.58
N GLN A 87 -6.93 -3.04 24.53
CA GLN A 87 -5.71 -3.12 23.73
C GLN A 87 -4.43 -3.43 24.52
N THR A 88 -4.55 -4.17 25.63
CA THR A 88 -3.41 -4.63 26.43
C THR A 88 -3.38 -6.14 26.62
N TYR A 89 -2.20 -6.68 26.90
CA TYR A 89 -1.97 -8.11 27.12
C TYR A 89 -0.74 -8.39 27.98
N GLY A 90 -0.55 -9.66 28.36
CA GLY A 90 0.64 -10.13 29.06
C GLY A 90 0.57 -9.93 30.57
N LEU A 91 1.73 -9.99 31.22
CA LEU A 91 1.84 -9.85 32.68
C LEU A 91 1.40 -8.45 33.12
N GLU A 92 0.48 -8.40 34.09
CA GLU A 92 -0.11 -7.15 34.60
C GLU A 92 -0.66 -6.21 33.51
N CYS A 93 -1.01 -6.75 32.34
CA CYS A 93 -1.50 -6.01 31.18
C CYS A 93 -0.57 -4.86 30.72
N GLN A 94 0.75 -5.03 30.87
CA GLN A 94 1.72 -3.98 30.57
C GLN A 94 2.13 -3.89 29.09
N ARG A 95 1.71 -4.85 28.25
CA ARG A 95 2.03 -4.83 26.81
C ARG A 95 0.83 -4.34 26.02
N ASN A 96 1.08 -3.55 24.98
CA ASN A 96 0.05 -3.03 24.09
C ASN A 96 -0.14 -3.95 22.88
N CYS A 97 -1.38 -4.17 22.47
CA CYS A 97 -1.74 -4.87 21.24
C CYS A 97 -1.16 -4.14 20.01
N GLY A 98 -0.85 -4.91 18.98
CA GLY A 98 -0.45 -4.36 17.69
C GLY A 98 -1.63 -3.88 16.85
N ASN A 99 -1.40 -3.78 15.54
CA ASN A 99 -2.39 -3.28 14.58
C ASN A 99 -3.35 -4.40 14.16
N CYS A 100 -4.12 -4.92 15.11
CA CYS A 100 -5.17 -5.90 14.81
C CYS A 100 -6.23 -5.30 13.87
N LYS A 101 -6.82 -6.17 13.04
CA LYS A 101 -7.87 -5.79 12.11
C LYS A 101 -9.02 -5.10 12.85
N ASN A 102 -9.57 -4.03 12.25
CA ASN A 102 -10.67 -3.23 12.83
C ASN A 102 -10.41 -2.68 14.25
N LYS A 103 -9.14 -2.59 14.68
CA LYS A 103 -8.77 -2.19 16.05
C LYS A 103 -9.39 -3.10 17.12
N GLU A 104 -9.62 -4.36 16.79
CA GLU A 104 -10.09 -5.35 17.76
C GLU A 104 -9.04 -5.60 18.84
N PRO A 105 -9.46 -5.97 20.06
CA PRO A 105 -8.53 -6.36 21.11
C PRO A 105 -7.76 -7.62 20.72
N CYS A 106 -6.46 -7.62 20.96
CA CYS A 106 -5.64 -8.81 20.82
C CYS A 106 -5.89 -9.81 21.97
N HIS A 107 -5.39 -11.03 21.80
CA HIS A 107 -5.50 -12.08 22.80
C HIS A 107 -4.74 -11.69 24.08
N HIS A 108 -5.49 -11.49 25.17
CA HIS A 108 -5.00 -10.96 26.45
C HIS A 108 -3.75 -11.64 27.04
N VAL A 109 -3.47 -12.91 26.73
CA VAL A 109 -2.27 -13.61 27.25
C VAL A 109 -1.01 -13.33 26.41
N ASN A 110 -1.11 -13.49 25.09
CA ASN A 110 0.06 -13.57 24.18
C ASN A 110 0.13 -12.44 23.15
N GLY A 111 -0.92 -11.62 23.01
CA GLY A 111 -0.95 -10.48 22.12
C GLY A 111 -1.36 -10.80 20.67
N ASN A 112 -1.80 -12.03 20.39
CA ASN A 112 -2.12 -12.44 19.02
C ASN A 112 -3.44 -11.81 18.53
N CYS A 113 -3.48 -11.39 17.27
CA CYS A 113 -4.70 -10.89 16.63
C CYS A 113 -5.45 -12.05 15.94
N LEU A 114 -6.53 -12.53 16.56
CA LEU A 114 -7.27 -13.70 16.09
C LEU A 114 -7.89 -13.52 14.69
N ASN A 115 -8.29 -12.30 14.35
CA ASN A 115 -8.89 -11.96 13.05
C ASN A 115 -7.86 -11.38 12.04
N GLY A 116 -6.57 -11.51 12.36
CA GLY A 116 -5.46 -11.01 11.55
C GLY A 116 -5.19 -9.52 11.71
N CYS A 117 -4.36 -8.99 10.82
CA CYS A 117 -3.83 -7.63 10.90
C CYS A 117 -4.60 -6.63 10.04
N ALA A 118 -4.49 -5.36 10.41
CA ALA A 118 -4.82 -4.26 9.53
C ALA A 118 -3.93 -4.27 8.27
N SER A 119 -4.40 -3.60 7.21
CA SER A 119 -3.63 -3.45 5.96
C SER A 119 -2.26 -2.84 6.25
N GLY A 120 -1.20 -3.36 5.64
CA GLY A 120 0.16 -2.86 5.83
C GLY A 120 0.88 -3.39 7.07
N PHE A 121 0.27 -4.31 7.82
CA PHE A 121 0.88 -5.00 8.95
C PHE A 121 0.77 -6.52 8.82
N TYR A 122 1.69 -7.25 9.45
CA TYR A 122 1.72 -8.71 9.47
C TYR A 122 2.33 -9.28 10.76
N GLY A 123 2.36 -10.61 10.85
CA GLY A 123 2.78 -11.38 12.03
C GLY A 123 1.64 -11.63 13.01
N ASP A 124 1.82 -12.58 13.93
CA ASP A 124 0.74 -13.04 14.82
C ASP A 124 0.20 -11.93 15.73
N THR A 125 1.06 -11.00 16.15
CA THR A 125 0.71 -9.85 16.99
C THR A 125 0.53 -8.54 16.20
N CYS A 126 0.63 -8.57 14.87
CA CYS A 126 0.46 -7.41 13.98
C CYS A 126 1.35 -6.19 14.32
N ASN A 127 2.57 -6.46 14.79
CA ASN A 127 3.59 -5.44 15.11
C ASN A 127 4.59 -5.21 13.97
N LEU A 128 4.55 -6.03 12.91
CA LEU A 128 5.48 -5.92 11.80
C LEU A 128 4.83 -5.12 10.68
N VAL A 129 5.47 -4.03 10.27
CA VAL A 129 5.08 -3.23 9.10
C VAL A 129 5.56 -3.95 7.84
N CYS A 130 4.78 -3.92 6.75
CA CYS A 130 5.21 -4.47 5.46
C CYS A 130 6.51 -3.82 4.99
N LYS A 131 7.47 -4.66 4.58
CA LYS A 131 8.81 -4.29 4.10
C LYS A 131 9.06 -4.89 2.72
N ASN A 132 10.26 -4.70 2.18
CA ASN A 132 10.70 -5.29 0.91
C ASN A 132 9.77 -4.90 -0.26
N ASN A 133 9.36 -3.62 -0.30
CA ASN A 133 8.48 -3.10 -1.34
C ASN A 133 7.16 -3.88 -1.46
N THR A 134 6.58 -4.24 -0.31
CA THR A 134 5.25 -4.85 -0.24
C THR A 134 4.29 -4.00 0.57
N PHE A 135 3.00 -4.16 0.31
CA PHE A 135 1.93 -3.42 0.98
C PHE A 135 0.64 -4.25 1.07
N GLY A 136 -0.34 -3.70 1.79
CA GLY A 136 -1.70 -4.23 1.86
C GLY A 136 -1.89 -5.36 2.87
N SER A 137 -2.98 -6.10 2.74
CA SER A 137 -3.31 -7.21 3.65
C SER A 137 -2.23 -8.30 3.59
N LYS A 138 -1.68 -8.66 4.76
CA LYS A 138 -0.60 -9.65 4.90
C LYS A 138 0.59 -9.38 3.97
N CYS A 139 0.82 -8.12 3.60
CA CYS A 139 1.89 -7.72 2.68
C CYS A 139 1.88 -8.48 1.35
N SER A 140 0.68 -8.83 0.86
CA SER A 140 0.51 -9.71 -0.32
C SER A 140 0.61 -9.00 -1.67
N PHE A 141 0.73 -7.66 -1.69
CA PHE A 141 0.92 -6.89 -2.91
C PHE A 141 2.31 -6.28 -2.96
N THR A 142 2.87 -6.16 -4.16
CA THR A 142 4.18 -5.55 -4.41
C THR A 142 4.01 -4.13 -4.91
N CYS A 143 4.82 -3.19 -4.41
CA CYS A 143 4.88 -1.82 -4.91
C CYS A 143 5.14 -1.81 -6.43
N GLY A 144 4.62 -0.79 -7.12
CA GLY A 144 5.00 -0.50 -8.49
C GLY A 144 6.38 0.14 -8.59
N ASN A 145 6.64 0.78 -9.72
CA ASN A 145 7.92 1.42 -10.03
C ASN A 145 7.93 2.86 -9.49
N CYS A 146 7.96 2.98 -8.16
CA CYS A 146 8.03 4.26 -7.48
C CYS A 146 9.47 4.81 -7.50
N LEU A 147 9.58 6.14 -7.48
CA LEU A 147 10.85 6.82 -7.17
C LEU A 147 11.14 6.75 -5.67
N TYR A 148 12.37 6.33 -5.31
CA TYR A 148 12.85 6.22 -3.92
C TYR A 148 14.09 7.07 -3.64
N PRO A 149 13.99 8.42 -3.71
CA PRO A 149 15.13 9.33 -3.54
C PRO A 149 15.95 9.12 -2.26
N TYR A 150 15.36 8.65 -1.15
CA TYR A 150 16.08 8.42 0.12
C TYR A 150 16.00 6.96 0.61
N GLY A 151 15.67 6.01 -0.27
CA GLY A 151 15.56 4.60 0.08
C GLY A 151 14.31 4.22 0.88
N GLU A 152 13.31 5.09 0.93
CA GLU A 152 11.95 4.78 1.36
C GLU A 152 11.28 3.75 0.42
N GLN A 153 10.13 3.21 0.82
CA GLN A 153 9.29 2.34 -0.02
C GLN A 153 7.89 2.94 -0.21
N CYS A 154 7.07 2.33 -1.06
CA CYS A 154 5.67 2.75 -1.21
C CYS A 154 4.89 2.61 0.11
N HIS A 155 3.80 3.38 0.23
CA HIS A 155 2.97 3.40 1.44
C HIS A 155 2.48 1.99 1.79
N HIS A 156 2.86 1.48 2.96
CA HIS A 156 2.68 0.07 3.33
C HIS A 156 1.21 -0.37 3.40
N GLU A 157 0.24 0.55 3.55
CA GLU A 157 -1.19 0.17 3.57
C GLU A 157 -1.87 0.25 2.19
N THR A 158 -1.47 1.22 1.36
CA THR A 158 -2.20 1.62 0.14
C THR A 158 -1.43 1.33 -1.15
N GLY A 159 -0.10 1.18 -1.06
CA GLY A 159 0.80 0.99 -2.18
C GLY A 159 1.18 2.28 -2.90
N GLN A 160 0.77 3.45 -2.40
CA GLN A 160 0.98 4.72 -3.08
C GLN A 160 2.45 5.16 -3.05
N CYS A 161 2.91 5.73 -4.17
CA CYS A 161 4.26 6.24 -4.35
C CYS A 161 4.30 7.74 -4.00
N GLN A 162 4.95 8.10 -2.89
CA GLN A 162 4.93 9.48 -2.38
C GLN A 162 5.72 10.48 -3.24
N HIS A 163 6.73 10.00 -3.98
CA HIS A 163 7.60 10.82 -4.82
C HIS A 163 7.34 10.67 -6.33
N GLY A 164 6.26 9.98 -6.71
CA GLY A 164 5.90 9.73 -8.11
C GLY A 164 6.53 8.46 -8.68
N CYS A 165 6.47 8.35 -10.01
CA CYS A 165 6.80 7.13 -10.76
C CYS A 165 8.11 7.26 -11.53
N ASP A 166 8.79 6.12 -11.70
CA ASP A 166 9.88 5.98 -12.65
C ASP A 166 9.41 6.25 -14.09
N VAL A 167 10.36 6.57 -14.96
CA VAL A 167 10.08 6.85 -16.38
C VAL A 167 9.35 5.67 -17.02
N GLY A 168 8.23 5.96 -17.67
CA GLY A 168 7.41 4.95 -18.33
C GLY A 168 6.35 4.30 -17.44
N PHE A 169 6.19 4.74 -16.19
CA PHE A 169 5.11 4.31 -15.30
C PHE A 169 4.23 5.49 -14.86
N HIS A 170 2.96 5.21 -14.56
CA HIS A 170 2.01 6.21 -14.10
C HIS A 170 0.96 5.63 -13.13
N GLY A 171 0.10 6.52 -12.62
CA GLY A 171 -0.89 6.22 -11.57
C GLY A 171 -0.30 6.35 -10.17
N ASP A 172 -1.15 6.45 -9.15
CA ASP A 172 -0.71 6.71 -7.76
C ASP A 172 0.19 5.61 -7.17
N ARG A 173 0.14 4.41 -7.77
CA ARG A 173 0.90 3.23 -7.36
C ARG A 173 2.00 2.84 -8.36
N CYS A 174 2.14 3.58 -9.46
CA CYS A 174 3.14 3.35 -10.50
C CYS A 174 3.17 1.90 -11.03
N ASP A 175 2.00 1.26 -11.09
CA ASP A 175 1.80 -0.12 -11.55
C ASP A 175 1.25 -0.20 -12.99
N GLN A 176 1.07 0.95 -13.63
CA GLN A 176 0.61 1.08 -15.01
C GLN A 176 1.76 1.49 -15.91
N ALA A 177 2.11 0.64 -16.88
CA ALA A 177 3.10 0.98 -17.89
C ALA A 177 2.48 1.95 -18.91
N SER A 178 3.19 3.02 -19.23
CA SER A 178 2.87 3.90 -20.34
C SER A 178 3.19 3.14 -21.63
N SER A 179 2.18 2.72 -22.37
CA SER A 179 2.34 1.96 -23.62
C SER A 179 3.03 2.73 -24.75
N ASP A 180 3.37 4.00 -24.53
CA ASP A 180 3.98 4.85 -25.53
C ASP A 180 5.29 5.46 -25.00
N PRO A 181 6.45 5.07 -25.54
CA PRO A 181 7.64 5.91 -25.48
C PRO A 181 7.35 7.14 -26.35
N ALA A 182 6.99 8.25 -25.70
CA ALA A 182 6.66 9.54 -26.31
C ALA A 182 5.36 9.60 -27.15
N SER A 183 4.20 9.60 -26.49
CA SER A 183 3.02 10.30 -27.06
C SER A 183 3.05 11.78 -26.63
N PRO A 184 3.28 12.74 -27.55
CA PRO A 184 3.05 14.14 -27.24
C PRO A 184 1.55 14.32 -26.98
N CYS A 185 1.22 15.14 -25.99
CA CYS A 185 -0.14 15.47 -25.55
C CYS A 185 -1.17 15.44 -26.71
N GLN A 186 -2.09 14.47 -26.71
CA GLN A 186 -3.29 14.51 -27.54
C GLN A 186 -4.23 15.62 -27.04
N SER A 187 -3.87 16.88 -27.27
CA SER A 187 -4.75 18.03 -27.05
C SER A 187 -4.54 19.13 -28.09
N SER A 188 -4.10 18.79 -29.31
CA SER A 188 -3.95 19.81 -30.38
C SER A 188 -4.23 19.33 -31.81
N THR A 189 -4.49 18.04 -32.06
CA THR A 189 -4.83 17.56 -33.42
C THR A 189 -6.19 18.07 -33.88
N ALA A 190 -7.17 18.18 -32.98
CA ALA A 190 -8.51 18.67 -33.32
C ALA A 190 -8.53 20.16 -33.76
N LEU A 191 -7.66 20.99 -33.17
CA LEU A 191 -7.53 22.40 -33.54
C LEU A 191 -6.84 22.57 -34.90
N TYR A 192 -5.83 21.74 -35.19
CA TYR A 192 -5.16 21.80 -36.48
C TYR A 192 -6.09 21.33 -37.62
N VAL A 193 -6.88 20.28 -37.39
CA VAL A 193 -7.87 19.80 -38.36
C VAL A 193 -8.98 20.84 -38.57
N SER A 194 -9.45 21.52 -37.52
CA SER A 194 -10.48 22.55 -37.67
C SER A 194 -9.97 23.79 -38.42
N VAL A 195 -8.77 24.27 -38.11
CA VAL A 195 -8.15 25.42 -38.80
C VAL A 195 -7.91 25.10 -40.27
N THR A 196 -7.42 23.90 -40.61
CA THR A 196 -7.17 23.52 -42.00
C THR A 196 -8.47 23.44 -42.83
N ILE A 197 -9.56 22.90 -42.27
CA ILE A 197 -10.87 22.89 -42.94
C ILE A 197 -11.38 24.31 -43.18
N ILE A 198 -11.26 25.20 -42.19
CA ILE A 198 -11.69 26.61 -42.33
C ILE A 198 -10.89 27.29 -43.44
N VAL A 199 -9.56 27.14 -43.47
CA VAL A 199 -8.71 27.73 -44.50
C VAL A 199 -9.09 27.23 -45.89
N LEU A 200 -9.28 25.92 -46.08
CA LEU A 200 -9.69 25.36 -47.36
C LEU A 200 -11.07 25.89 -47.81
N SER A 201 -12.01 26.02 -46.87
CA SER A 201 -13.34 26.58 -47.16
C SER A 201 -13.26 28.02 -47.66
N VAL A 202 -12.39 28.85 -47.05
CA VAL A 202 -12.20 30.25 -47.46
C VAL A 202 -11.55 30.31 -48.84
N LEU A 203 -10.52 29.49 -49.10
CA LEU A 203 -9.85 29.44 -50.39
C LEU A 203 -10.80 29.05 -51.54
N LEU A 204 -11.66 28.06 -51.30
CA LEU A 204 -12.69 27.67 -52.28
C LEU A 204 -13.67 28.81 -52.53
N ASN A 205 -14.16 29.47 -51.48
CA ASN A 205 -15.07 30.61 -51.63
C ASN A 205 -14.43 31.77 -52.40
N VAL A 206 -13.18 32.14 -52.08
CA VAL A 206 -12.43 33.16 -52.81
C VAL A 206 -12.26 32.78 -54.28
N PHE A 207 -11.91 31.53 -54.56
CA PHE A 207 -11.79 31.03 -55.93
C PHE A 207 -13.11 31.07 -56.70
N PHE A 208 -14.23 30.71 -56.05
CA PHE A 208 -15.57 30.85 -56.64
C PHE A 208 -15.91 32.31 -56.91
N ILE A 209 -15.62 33.23 -55.99
CA ILE A 209 -15.82 34.68 -56.18
C ILE A 209 -14.97 35.18 -57.36
N ILE A 210 -13.68 34.82 -57.43
CA ILE A 210 -12.80 35.18 -58.55
C ILE A 210 -13.36 34.62 -59.88
N ARG A 211 -13.85 33.38 -59.90
CA ARG A 211 -14.49 32.79 -61.08
C ARG A 211 -15.77 33.52 -61.49
N GLN A 212 -16.60 33.90 -60.51
CA GLN A 212 -17.80 34.69 -60.78
C GLN A 212 -17.47 36.09 -61.31
N LEU A 213 -16.45 36.76 -60.76
CA LEU A 213 -15.97 38.06 -61.22
C LEU A 213 -15.34 37.98 -62.62
N ARG A 214 -14.59 36.92 -62.93
CA ARG A 214 -14.07 36.65 -64.29
C ARG A 214 -15.20 36.41 -65.29
N LYS A 215 -16.26 35.70 -64.86
CA LYS A 215 -17.46 35.48 -65.68
C LYS A 215 -18.23 36.77 -65.91
N SER A 216 -18.35 37.65 -64.91
CA SER A 216 -19.03 38.95 -65.06
C SER A 216 -18.24 39.95 -65.90
N LEU A 217 -16.90 39.92 -65.84
CA LEU A 217 -16.04 40.72 -66.72
C LEU A 217 -16.13 40.28 -68.20
N CYS A 218 -16.40 39.00 -68.45
CA CYS A 218 -16.49 38.46 -69.83
C CYS A 218 -17.83 38.78 -70.52
N THR A 219 -18.83 39.30 -69.80
CA THR A 219 -20.15 39.65 -70.36
C THR A 219 -20.19 41.07 -70.94
N SER A 220 -19.17 41.90 -70.71
CA SER A 220 -19.22 43.35 -71.04
C SER A 220 -18.48 43.79 -72.32
N THR A 221 -17.87 42.89 -73.10
CA THR A 221 -17.06 43.26 -74.30
C THR A 221 -17.50 42.60 -75.62
N CYS A 222 -18.80 42.43 -75.83
CA CYS A 222 -19.34 42.09 -77.15
C CYS A 222 -20.51 43.01 -77.53
N LEU A 223 -20.23 44.28 -77.86
CA LEU A 223 -20.99 45.07 -78.84
C LEU A 223 -20.20 46.35 -79.21
N GLN A 224 -20.08 46.60 -80.52
CA GLN A 224 -19.32 47.64 -81.25
C GLN A 224 -17.84 47.27 -81.49
N GLN A 225 -17.39 46.98 -82.72
CA GLN A 225 -17.66 47.71 -83.95
C GLN A 225 -17.54 46.86 -85.23
N LYS A 226 -18.28 47.28 -86.25
CA LYS A 226 -18.59 46.63 -87.53
C LYS A 226 -17.74 47.24 -88.66
N ILE A 227 -16.83 46.44 -89.26
CA ILE A 227 -16.50 46.26 -90.72
C ILE A 227 -15.97 47.50 -91.53
N PRO A 228 -15.23 47.38 -92.67
CA PRO A 228 -14.30 46.36 -93.25
C PRO A 228 -12.91 46.96 -93.64
N ASP A 229 -11.97 46.14 -94.13
CA ASP A 229 -11.44 46.34 -95.50
C ASP A 229 -10.64 45.12 -96.01
N ASN A 230 -10.87 44.87 -97.28
CA ASN A 230 -10.48 43.78 -98.17
C ASN A 230 -8.99 43.83 -98.54
N VAL A 231 -8.31 42.67 -98.73
CA VAL A 231 -7.42 42.35 -99.87
C VAL A 231 -6.96 40.88 -99.76
N ASP A 232 -7.24 40.12 -100.83
CA ASP A 232 -6.87 38.72 -101.12
C ASP A 232 -5.37 38.40 -101.12
N LYS A 233 -5.05 37.13 -100.82
CA LYS A 233 -4.14 36.24 -101.60
C LYS A 233 -4.11 34.84 -100.93
N HIS A 234 -4.86 33.84 -101.42
CA HIS A 234 -4.62 32.95 -102.58
C HIS A 234 -3.76 31.70 -102.23
N PHE A 235 -4.41 30.51 -102.32
CA PHE A 235 -3.92 29.16 -102.69
C PHE A 235 -2.79 28.48 -101.89
N ASP A 236 -2.71 27.15 -101.74
CA ASP A 236 -3.54 26.04 -102.23
C ASP A 236 -3.19 24.72 -101.51
N GLY A 237 -4.11 23.77 -101.58
CA GLY A 237 -3.84 22.32 -101.71
C GLY A 237 -3.47 21.51 -100.45
N LYS A 238 -4.34 20.60 -99.92
CA LYS A 238 -4.65 19.21 -100.39
C LYS A 238 -3.62 18.21 -99.81
N ASN A 239 -3.91 17.03 -99.21
CA ASN A 239 -5.04 16.31 -98.60
C ASN A 239 -4.46 14.92 -98.15
N ILE A 240 -5.17 14.17 -97.29
CA ILE A 240 -5.06 12.69 -97.05
C ILE A 240 -3.85 12.26 -96.17
N GLU A 241 -3.98 11.75 -94.93
CA GLU A 241 -4.65 10.58 -94.30
C GLU A 241 -3.77 9.30 -94.22
N LEU A 242 -3.79 8.66 -93.02
CA LEU A 242 -3.39 7.28 -92.64
C LEU A 242 -1.91 6.88 -92.83
N GLU A 243 -1.23 6.09 -92.01
CA GLU A 243 -1.40 5.52 -90.67
C GLU A 243 -0.05 4.84 -90.31
N LYS A 244 0.30 4.90 -89.02
CA LYS A 244 1.20 4.04 -88.21
C LYS A 244 2.70 3.86 -88.53
N THR A 245 3.38 3.79 -87.38
CA THR A 245 4.48 2.90 -86.99
C THR A 245 5.94 3.28 -87.27
N THR A 246 6.57 3.71 -86.17
CA THR A 246 7.84 3.23 -85.59
C THR A 246 9.21 3.59 -86.19
N HIS A 247 10.08 3.91 -85.22
CA HIS A 247 11.53 3.72 -85.12
C HIS A 247 12.49 4.88 -85.52
N VAL A 248 13.12 5.42 -84.46
CA VAL A 248 14.58 5.52 -84.27
C VAL A 248 15.35 6.51 -85.17
N SER A 249 15.79 7.63 -84.59
CA SER A 249 17.20 7.87 -84.24
C SER A 249 17.44 9.30 -83.75
N LYS A 250 18.36 9.40 -82.80
CA LYS A 250 18.73 10.57 -82.00
C LYS A 250 19.81 11.41 -82.71
N SER A 251 19.78 12.73 -82.53
CA SER A 251 20.90 13.67 -82.72
C SER A 251 20.50 14.99 -82.06
N LYS A 252 21.33 15.83 -81.44
CA LYS A 252 22.70 15.85 -80.87
C LYS A 252 22.85 17.33 -80.41
N TYR A 253 23.64 17.62 -79.38
CA TYR A 253 23.81 18.91 -78.67
C TYR A 253 22.82 19.11 -77.51
N ASP A 254 23.14 18.68 -76.28
CA ASP A 254 24.04 19.32 -75.29
C ASP A 254 23.45 20.66 -74.81
N GLN A 255 23.27 20.99 -73.53
CA GLN A 255 23.85 20.57 -72.27
C GLN A 255 22.98 21.16 -71.14
N ALA A 256 23.17 20.66 -69.92
CA ALA A 256 23.17 21.39 -68.65
C ALA A 256 22.22 20.84 -67.56
N GLU A 257 22.85 20.02 -66.71
CA GLU A 257 22.88 20.13 -65.24
C GLU A 257 21.64 19.70 -64.43
N ASP A 258 21.61 18.38 -64.25
CA ASP A 258 21.38 17.59 -63.03
C ASP A 258 21.16 18.33 -61.71
N ASN A 259 20.11 17.91 -60.98
CA ASN A 259 20.19 17.53 -59.55
C ASN A 259 18.88 16.87 -59.06
N ALA A 260 18.90 15.54 -58.94
CA ALA A 260 18.12 14.75 -57.97
C ALA A 260 18.79 13.37 -57.94
N ALA A 261 19.54 13.03 -56.89
CA ALA A 261 19.00 12.43 -55.66
C ALA A 261 18.25 11.11 -55.94
N TYR A 262 18.88 10.04 -55.42
CA TYR A 262 18.40 8.68 -55.13
C TYR A 262 18.51 7.62 -56.24
N GLN A 263 19.39 6.63 -56.04
CA GLN A 263 19.07 5.26 -55.55
C GLN A 263 20.35 4.40 -55.58
N GLU A 264 20.77 3.82 -54.44
CA GLU A 264 20.62 2.38 -54.08
C GLU A 264 21.51 1.44 -54.94
N LEU A 265 22.31 0.49 -54.46
CA LEU A 265 22.31 -0.41 -53.29
C LEU A 265 23.72 -1.04 -53.14
N GLY A 266 24.05 -1.47 -51.91
CA GLY A 266 24.78 -2.71 -51.60
C GLY A 266 26.23 -2.88 -52.06
N GLU A 267 27.17 -3.04 -51.13
CA GLU A 267 27.51 -4.37 -50.59
C GLU A 267 28.54 -4.33 -49.45
N ILE A 268 28.37 -5.31 -48.58
CA ILE A 268 29.06 -5.65 -47.33
C ILE A 268 30.54 -6.00 -47.58
N THR A 269 31.46 -5.58 -46.70
CA THR A 269 32.51 -6.48 -46.16
C THR A 269 33.19 -5.94 -44.89
N LYS A 270 33.08 -6.76 -43.84
CA LYS A 270 34.11 -7.18 -42.86
C LYS A 270 34.68 -6.19 -41.82
N GLU A 271 34.30 -6.48 -40.57
CA GLU A 271 35.06 -6.51 -39.31
C GLU A 271 36.13 -5.43 -39.01
N SER A 272 35.98 -4.78 -37.85
CA SER A 272 37.11 -4.55 -36.93
C SER A 272 36.63 -4.38 -35.47
N PRO A 273 37.33 -4.98 -34.48
CA PRO A 273 36.95 -5.02 -33.07
C PRO A 273 37.51 -3.84 -32.26
N TYR A 274 36.88 -3.59 -31.10
CA TYR A 274 37.35 -2.83 -29.93
C TYR A 274 38.59 -1.94 -30.09
N ASN A 275 38.42 -0.63 -29.87
CA ASN A 275 39.49 0.17 -29.30
C ASN A 275 39.00 0.93 -28.06
N TYR A 276 39.80 0.75 -27.02
CA TYR A 276 39.73 1.25 -25.66
C TYR A 276 39.80 2.79 -25.57
N LEU A 277 39.53 3.27 -24.33
CA LEU A 277 39.80 4.60 -23.74
C LEU A 277 38.60 5.55 -23.85
N HIS A 278 37.95 6.00 -22.77
CA HIS A 278 38.45 6.34 -21.43
C HIS A 278 37.29 6.34 -20.41
#